data_AF-F1L8T2-F1
#
_entry.id   AF-F1L8T2-F1
#
_cell.length_a   1.000
_cell.length_b   1.000
_cell.length_c   1.000
_cell.angle_alpha   90.00
_cell.angle_beta   90.00
_cell.angle_gamma   90.00
#
_symmetry.space_group_name_H-M   'P 1'
#
loop_
_entity.id
_entity.type
_entity.pdbx_description
1 polymer ?
#
loop_
_entity_poly.entity_id
_entity_poly.type
_entity_poly.pdbx_seq_one_letter_code
_entity_poly.pdbx_strand_id
1 'polypeptide(L)'
;MPLNEDIIEFVHRKESFKQKLNSIGLQAYLYSDLAYFPGHHPYFSVQQRSYTRSDSHLIVFVHGLEGGSEDLAPYRNYLRLLLPNSNLKFLLSESNRLETWADFNQLADNLINEIFAYIELCSTPPSRISFVAHSMGGVIVRCLVSKQRASPIVPLFHTLLTLNSPHCGLLYNQRAANWGVALLQWWKQSSSLQQLTFRDAVAFRDTFLYKLSRNKAFANFRYVLLVGSYQDLYVPHHSALIETCKTSGRS
;
A
#
# COMPACT_ATOMS: atom_id res chain seq x y z
N MET A 1 -41.58 -5.41 20.32
CA MET A 1 -41.12 -4.83 19.04
C MET A 1 -40.47 -5.95 18.24
N PRO A 2 -40.87 -6.20 16.99
CA PRO A 2 -40.20 -7.21 16.16
C PRO A 2 -38.73 -6.81 15.97
N LEU A 3 -37.81 -7.78 16.09
CA LEU A 3 -36.41 -7.54 15.76
C LEU A 3 -36.32 -7.13 14.29
N ASN A 4 -35.59 -6.07 14.00
CA ASN A 4 -35.38 -5.59 12.64
C ASN A 4 -34.67 -6.69 11.81
N GLU A 5 -35.29 -7.13 10.72
CA GLU A 5 -34.77 -8.17 9.83
C GLU A 5 -33.37 -7.82 9.29
N ASP A 6 -33.09 -6.54 9.07
CA ASP A 6 -31.76 -6.05 8.64
C ASP A 6 -30.68 -6.36 9.67
N ILE A 7 -31.02 -6.30 10.97
CA ILE A 7 -30.08 -6.60 12.07
C ILE A 7 -29.79 -8.09 12.10
N ILE A 8 -30.81 -8.93 11.90
CA ILE A 8 -30.67 -10.38 11.86
C ILE A 8 -29.78 -10.78 10.67
N GLU A 9 -30.03 -10.20 9.50
CA GLU A 9 -29.23 -10.45 8.32
C GLU A 9 -27.78 -10.00 8.49
N PHE A 10 -27.55 -8.82 9.07
CA PHE A 10 -26.22 -8.32 9.37
C PHE A 10 -25.43 -9.27 10.30
N VAL A 11 -26.04 -9.70 11.41
CA VAL A 11 -25.40 -10.61 12.36
C VAL A 11 -25.06 -11.94 11.69
N HIS A 12 -25.98 -12.48 10.90
CA HIS A 12 -25.76 -13.73 10.19
C HIS A 12 -24.59 -13.64 9.20
N ARG A 13 -24.54 -12.56 8.40
CA ARG A 13 -23.44 -12.33 7.45
C ARG A 13 -22.10 -12.14 8.16
N LYS A 14 -22.09 -11.41 9.29
CA LYS A 14 -20.89 -11.18 10.12
C LYS A 14 -20.31 -12.49 10.67
N GLU A 15 -21.13 -13.32 11.31
CA GLU A 15 -20.65 -14.59 11.88
C GLU A 15 -20.20 -15.57 10.80
N SER A 16 -20.92 -15.62 9.66
CA SER A 16 -20.50 -16.41 8.50
C SER A 16 -19.12 -15.98 7.97
N PHE A 17 -18.84 -14.67 7.97
CA PHE A 17 -17.53 -14.15 7.58
C PHE A 17 -16.44 -14.54 8.57
N LYS A 18 -16.69 -14.45 9.88
CA LYS A 18 -15.74 -14.87 10.93
C LYS A 18 -15.40 -16.34 10.86
N GLN A 19 -16.39 -17.20 10.62
CA GLN A 19 -16.16 -18.63 10.46
C GLN A 19 -15.24 -18.90 9.27
N LYS A 20 -15.40 -18.17 8.17
CA LYS A 20 -14.48 -18.26 7.03
C LYS A 20 -13.08 -17.83 7.40
N LEU A 21 -12.90 -16.70 8.11
CA LEU A 21 -11.58 -16.25 8.59
C LEU A 21 -10.91 -17.27 9.53
N ASN A 22 -11.67 -17.85 10.46
CA ASN A 22 -11.16 -18.88 11.36
C ASN A 22 -10.78 -20.17 10.61
N SER A 23 -11.56 -20.57 9.60
CA SER A 23 -11.29 -21.78 8.81
C SER A 23 -9.98 -21.71 8.01
N ILE A 24 -9.48 -20.50 7.73
CA ILE A 24 -8.18 -20.26 7.08
C ILE A 24 -7.06 -19.98 8.10
N GLY A 25 -7.30 -20.26 9.38
CA GLY A 25 -6.31 -20.11 10.46
C GLY A 25 -6.09 -18.67 10.93
N LEU A 26 -6.87 -17.71 10.43
CA LEU A 26 -6.76 -16.30 10.81
C LEU A 26 -7.62 -16.02 12.05
N GLN A 27 -7.01 -16.07 13.22
CA GLN A 27 -7.67 -15.69 14.48
C GLN A 27 -7.58 -14.16 14.66
N ALA A 28 -8.66 -13.46 14.30
CA ALA A 28 -8.79 -12.02 14.45
C ALA A 28 -10.16 -11.65 15.06
N TYR A 29 -10.22 -10.53 15.77
CA TYR A 29 -11.46 -9.98 16.31
C TYR A 29 -12.04 -8.96 15.33
N LEU A 30 -13.34 -9.07 15.01
CA LEU A 30 -14.03 -7.97 14.32
C LEU A 30 -14.42 -6.90 15.33
N TYR A 31 -14.31 -5.65 14.94
CA TYR A 31 -14.68 -4.51 15.79
C TYR A 31 -16.15 -4.58 16.25
N SER A 32 -17.02 -5.14 15.40
CA SER A 32 -18.44 -5.37 15.66
C SER A 32 -18.74 -6.56 16.59
N ASP A 33 -17.72 -7.25 17.12
CA ASP A 33 -17.87 -8.35 18.10
C ASP A 33 -17.66 -7.91 19.55
N LEU A 34 -17.19 -6.68 19.76
CA LEU A 34 -16.89 -6.19 21.08
C LEU A 34 -18.20 -5.74 21.75
N ALA A 35 -18.63 -6.48 22.79
CA ALA A 35 -19.87 -6.20 23.54
C ALA A 35 -19.84 -4.87 24.32
N TYR A 36 -18.66 -4.26 24.39
CA TYR A 36 -18.47 -2.90 24.87
C TYR A 36 -17.50 -2.20 23.93
N PHE A 37 -17.73 -0.92 23.67
CA PHE A 37 -16.80 -0.05 22.96
C PHE A 37 -15.51 0.08 23.80
N PRO A 38 -14.35 -0.45 23.40
CA PRO A 38 -13.13 -0.40 24.22
C PRO A 38 -12.47 0.98 24.29
N GLY A 39 -13.07 1.97 23.66
CA GLY A 39 -12.79 3.37 23.93
C GLY A 39 -14.09 4.03 24.32
N HIS A 40 -14.04 4.95 25.28
CA HIS A 40 -15.12 5.92 25.53
C HIS A 40 -15.41 6.85 24.33
N HIS A 41 -15.01 6.44 23.13
CA HIS A 41 -14.66 7.31 22.04
C HIS A 41 -15.02 6.65 20.70
N PRO A 42 -16.07 7.14 20.00
CA PRO A 42 -16.37 6.81 18.61
C PRO A 42 -15.11 6.74 17.73
N TYR A 43 -15.17 5.97 16.64
CA TYR A 43 -14.14 5.93 15.59
C TYR A 43 -13.83 7.33 14.99
N PHE A 44 -14.74 8.29 15.18
CA PHE A 44 -14.62 9.72 14.87
C PHE A 44 -14.44 10.64 16.08
N SER A 45 -14.44 10.10 17.29
CA SER A 45 -14.20 10.95 18.45
C SER A 45 -12.71 11.08 18.64
N VAL A 46 -12.31 12.33 18.53
CA VAL A 46 -10.99 12.81 18.76
C VAL A 46 -10.72 12.76 20.26
N GLN A 47 -10.52 11.57 20.81
CA GLN A 47 -9.86 11.52 22.11
C GLN A 47 -8.39 11.78 21.86
N GLN A 48 -7.92 12.90 22.40
CA GLN A 48 -6.51 13.24 22.48
C GLN A 48 -5.79 12.10 23.20
N ARG A 49 -5.28 11.12 22.44
CA ARG A 49 -4.11 10.39 22.89
C ARG A 49 -3.10 11.48 23.20
N SER A 50 -2.64 11.54 24.44
CA SER A 50 -1.53 12.39 24.85
C SER A 50 -0.28 11.88 24.14
N TYR A 51 -0.21 12.11 22.82
CA TYR A 51 1.03 12.02 22.09
C TYR A 51 1.93 13.03 22.80
N THR A 52 3.02 12.53 23.38
CA THR A 52 4.10 13.39 23.83
C THR A 52 4.38 14.35 22.69
N ARG A 53 4.42 15.66 22.99
CA ARG A 53 4.51 16.77 22.01
C ARG A 53 5.62 16.59 20.95
N SER A 54 6.55 15.67 21.18
CA SER A 54 7.69 15.26 20.35
C SER A 54 7.46 14.12 19.33
N ASP A 55 6.40 13.30 19.42
CA ASP A 55 6.22 12.14 18.51
C ASP A 55 5.55 12.58 17.20
N SER A 56 6.34 13.05 16.23
CA SER A 56 5.82 13.45 14.92
C SER A 56 5.85 12.31 13.91
N HIS A 57 4.73 12.09 13.23
CA HIS A 57 4.54 10.96 12.34
C HIS A 57 4.35 11.45 10.91
N LEU A 58 5.31 11.17 10.05
CA LEU A 58 5.25 11.49 8.63
C LEU A 58 4.46 10.41 7.87
N ILE A 59 3.45 10.83 7.13
CA ILE A 59 2.70 10.00 6.18
C ILE A 59 3.09 10.41 4.77
N VAL A 60 3.72 9.50 4.04
CA VAL A 60 4.16 9.68 2.65
C VAL A 60 3.14 8.99 1.73
N PHE A 61 2.51 9.76 0.84
CA PHE A 61 1.62 9.23 -0.19
C PHE A 61 2.41 9.03 -1.47
N VAL A 62 2.31 7.84 -2.06
CA VAL A 62 3.07 7.44 -3.25
C VAL A 62 2.12 6.98 -4.34
N HIS A 63 2.05 7.74 -5.42
CA HIS A 63 1.15 7.45 -6.55
C HIS A 63 1.70 6.35 -7.48
N GLY A 64 0.87 5.92 -8.43
CA GLY A 64 1.21 4.93 -9.45
C GLY A 64 1.53 5.55 -10.82
N LEU A 65 1.53 4.71 -11.85
CA LEU A 65 1.70 5.11 -13.25
C LEU A 65 0.66 6.17 -13.66
N GLU A 66 1.10 7.21 -14.38
CA GLU A 66 0.27 8.35 -14.83
C GLU A 66 -0.51 9.11 -13.71
N GLY A 67 -0.27 8.78 -12.45
CA GLY A 67 -0.87 9.47 -11.30
C GLY A 67 -0.05 10.66 -10.80
N GLY A 68 -0.59 11.33 -9.79
CA GLY A 68 0.08 12.41 -9.06
C GLY A 68 -0.41 12.51 -7.61
N SER A 69 0.06 13.53 -6.89
CA SER A 69 -0.33 13.78 -5.50
C SER A 69 -1.84 13.94 -5.32
N GLU A 70 -2.53 14.55 -6.29
CA GLU A 70 -3.95 14.83 -6.22
C GLU A 70 -4.81 13.57 -6.07
N ASP A 71 -4.38 12.44 -6.64
CA ASP A 71 -5.10 11.15 -6.56
C ASP A 71 -5.20 10.65 -5.12
N LEU A 72 -4.23 11.02 -4.28
CA LEU A 72 -4.13 10.59 -2.89
C LEU A 72 -4.51 11.69 -1.89
N ALA A 73 -4.78 12.91 -2.36
CA ALA A 73 -5.23 14.02 -1.54
C ALA A 73 -6.51 13.73 -0.73
N PRO A 74 -7.52 12.98 -1.25
CA PRO A 74 -8.67 12.58 -0.45
C PRO A 74 -8.29 11.79 0.82
N TYR A 75 -7.35 10.84 0.71
CA TYR A 75 -6.89 10.04 1.86
C TYR A 75 -6.21 10.90 2.93
N ARG A 76 -5.36 11.86 2.50
CA ARG A 76 -4.79 12.87 3.41
C ARG A 76 -5.90 13.64 4.14
N ASN A 77 -6.90 14.12 3.40
CA ASN A 77 -7.99 14.91 3.97
C ASN A 77 -8.77 14.09 5.00
N TYR A 78 -9.07 12.82 4.71
CA TYR A 78 -9.71 11.92 5.67
C TYR A 78 -8.85 11.72 6.92
N LEU A 79 -7.54 11.48 6.79
CA LEU A 79 -6.65 11.33 7.94
C LEU A 79 -6.61 12.60 8.81
N ARG A 80 -6.60 13.79 8.20
CA ARG A 80 -6.66 15.06 8.93
C ARG A 80 -7.96 15.23 9.71
N LEU A 81 -9.09 14.86 9.10
CA LEU A 81 -10.41 14.94 9.73
C LEU A 81 -10.57 13.91 10.85
N LEU A 82 -10.05 12.69 10.66
CA LEU A 82 -10.14 11.60 11.63
C LEU A 82 -9.18 11.79 12.83
N LEU A 83 -8.04 12.45 12.61
CA LEU A 83 -6.97 12.58 13.59
C LEU A 83 -6.47 14.03 13.78
N PRO A 84 -7.37 15.01 14.04
CA PRO A 84 -7.02 16.44 14.01
C PRO A 84 -6.04 16.87 15.10
N ASN A 85 -5.95 16.09 16.20
CA ASN A 85 -5.03 16.36 17.30
C ASN A 85 -3.74 15.52 17.24
N SER A 86 -3.54 14.73 16.18
CA SER A 86 -2.30 13.97 16.00
C SER A 86 -1.24 14.82 15.31
N ASN A 87 0.03 14.69 15.71
CA ASN A 87 1.15 15.38 15.07
C ASN A 87 1.55 14.69 13.75
N LEU A 88 0.62 14.72 12.78
CA LEU A 88 0.80 14.12 11.47
C LEU A 88 1.37 15.14 10.49
N LYS A 89 2.48 14.77 9.86
CA LYS A 89 3.05 15.47 8.71
C LYS A 89 2.68 14.68 7.45
N PHE A 90 2.42 15.39 6.35
CA PHE A 90 1.98 14.75 5.12
C PHE A 90 2.88 15.19 3.97
N LEU A 91 3.49 14.22 3.31
CA LEU A 91 4.19 14.38 2.05
C LEU A 91 3.37 13.66 0.98
N LEU A 92 2.80 14.42 0.04
CA LEU A 92 2.17 13.82 -1.13
C LEU A 92 3.21 13.88 -2.24
N SER A 93 3.80 12.74 -2.55
CA SER A 93 4.95 12.66 -3.46
C SER A 93 4.57 13.15 -4.86
N GLU A 94 5.39 14.05 -5.40
CA GLU A 94 5.31 14.56 -6.78
C GLU A 94 6.55 14.19 -7.59
N SER A 95 7.62 13.72 -6.95
CA SER A 95 8.93 13.48 -7.59
C SER A 95 8.89 12.55 -8.80
N ASN A 96 7.89 11.67 -8.87
CA ASN A 96 7.75 10.71 -9.97
C ASN A 96 6.64 11.07 -10.97
N ARG A 97 5.92 12.19 -10.80
CA ARG A 97 4.75 12.55 -11.64
C ARG A 97 5.05 12.55 -13.13
N LEU A 98 6.19 13.11 -13.53
CA LEU A 98 6.59 13.20 -14.95
C LEU A 98 7.44 12.01 -15.42
N GLU A 99 7.94 11.19 -14.49
CA GLU A 99 8.92 10.13 -14.77
C GLU A 99 8.39 8.72 -14.46
N THR A 100 7.08 8.52 -14.33
CA THR A 100 6.50 7.21 -13.97
C THR A 100 6.89 6.05 -14.91
N TRP A 101 7.39 6.36 -16.10
CA TRP A 101 7.89 5.42 -17.11
C TRP A 101 9.31 4.90 -16.85
N ALA A 102 10.09 5.56 -15.97
CA ALA A 102 11.42 5.16 -15.59
C ALA A 102 11.43 3.82 -14.84
N ASP A 103 12.61 3.21 -14.69
CA ASP A 103 12.73 1.96 -13.95
C ASP A 103 12.60 2.19 -12.43
N PHE A 104 12.20 1.15 -11.69
CA PHE A 104 11.92 1.26 -10.25
C PHE A 104 13.09 1.73 -9.40
N ASN A 105 14.34 1.52 -9.83
CA ASN A 105 15.49 2.01 -9.09
C ASN A 105 15.53 3.53 -9.11
N GLN A 106 15.31 4.15 -10.28
CA GLN A 106 15.22 5.60 -10.41
C GLN A 106 14.01 6.14 -9.64
N LEU A 107 12.83 5.52 -9.81
CA LEU A 107 11.62 5.95 -9.09
C LEU A 107 11.80 5.93 -7.57
N ALA A 108 12.51 4.92 -7.05
CA ALA A 108 12.85 4.83 -5.63
C ALA A 108 13.86 5.91 -5.22
N ASP A 109 14.88 6.19 -6.03
CA ASP A 109 15.88 7.23 -5.72
C ASP A 109 15.24 8.64 -5.72
N ASN A 110 14.33 8.91 -6.65
CA ASN A 110 13.52 10.12 -6.69
C ASN A 110 12.69 10.30 -5.41
N LEU A 111 11.98 9.24 -5.00
CA LEU A 111 11.19 9.26 -3.76
C LEU A 111 12.07 9.45 -2.51
N ILE A 112 13.25 8.82 -2.47
CA ILE A 112 14.22 9.01 -1.38
C ILE A 112 14.64 10.47 -1.30
N ASN A 113 15.01 11.08 -2.42
CA ASN A 113 15.43 12.49 -2.48
C ASN A 113 14.33 13.41 -1.94
N GLU A 114 13.08 13.18 -2.36
CA GLU A 114 11.93 13.97 -1.92
C GLU A 114 11.65 13.81 -0.43
N ILE A 115 11.72 12.59 0.11
CA ILE A 115 11.53 12.34 1.54
C ILE A 115 12.62 13.05 2.36
N PHE A 116 13.90 12.95 1.96
CA PHE A 116 14.97 13.64 2.67
C PHE A 116 14.83 15.16 2.61
N ALA A 117 14.54 15.72 1.43
CA ALA A 117 14.27 17.15 1.28
C ALA A 117 13.10 17.61 2.18
N TYR A 118 12.03 16.81 2.28
CA TYR A 118 10.91 17.12 3.16
C TYR A 118 11.31 17.06 4.65
N ILE A 119 12.13 16.08 5.05
CA ILE A 119 12.62 15.93 6.43
C ILE A 119 13.54 17.10 6.80
N GLU A 120 14.38 17.57 5.89
CA GLU A 120 15.25 18.74 6.11
C GLU A 120 14.46 20.04 6.33
N LEU A 121 13.31 20.18 5.67
CA LEU A 121 12.39 21.31 5.88
C LEU A 121 11.61 21.23 7.21
N CYS A 122 11.61 20.07 7.88
CA CYS A 122 10.94 19.91 9.16
C CYS A 122 11.79 20.49 10.30
N SER A 123 11.19 21.34 11.13
CA SER A 123 11.86 21.85 12.35
C SER A 123 12.30 20.75 13.32
N THR A 124 11.60 19.62 13.30
CA THR A 124 11.96 18.39 14.02
C THR A 124 11.80 17.18 13.11
N PRO A 125 12.77 16.26 13.06
CA PRO A 125 12.65 15.06 12.24
C PRO A 125 11.51 14.17 12.74
N PRO A 126 10.86 13.41 11.84
CA PRO A 126 9.83 12.45 12.24
C PRO A 126 10.43 11.32 13.07
N SER A 127 9.69 10.90 14.11
CA SER A 127 9.99 9.68 14.87
C SER A 127 9.47 8.43 14.17
N ARG A 128 8.47 8.60 13.28
CA ARG A 128 7.82 7.51 12.56
C ARG A 128 7.48 7.94 11.13
N ILE A 129 7.63 7.02 10.18
CA ILE A 129 7.28 7.23 8.78
C ILE A 129 6.31 6.12 8.35
N SER A 130 5.23 6.48 7.69
CA SER A 130 4.28 5.53 7.09
C SER A 130 3.98 5.88 5.66
N PHE A 131 3.65 4.87 4.87
CA PHE A 131 3.42 5.00 3.45
C PHE A 131 1.99 4.62 3.13
N VAL A 132 1.32 5.45 2.32
CA VAL A 132 0.07 5.12 1.65
C VAL A 132 0.37 5.09 0.16
N ALA A 133 0.49 3.90 -0.40
CA ALA A 133 0.97 3.69 -1.74
C ALA A 133 -0.16 3.14 -2.62
N HIS A 134 -0.35 3.70 -3.81
CA HIS A 134 -1.36 3.23 -4.76
C HIS A 134 -0.70 2.63 -6.01
N SER A 135 -1.27 1.53 -6.51
CA SER A 135 -0.82 0.84 -7.71
C SER A 135 0.70 0.61 -7.65
N MET A 136 1.45 1.01 -8.67
CA MET A 136 2.90 0.88 -8.73
C MET A 136 3.66 1.51 -7.55
N GLY A 137 3.08 2.51 -6.86
CA GLY A 137 3.68 3.15 -5.69
C GLY A 137 4.09 2.19 -4.58
N GLY A 138 3.34 1.09 -4.39
CA GLY A 138 3.70 0.06 -3.40
C GLY A 138 4.98 -0.68 -3.76
N VAL A 139 5.24 -0.88 -5.05
CA VAL A 139 6.47 -1.51 -5.55
C VAL A 139 7.65 -0.54 -5.46
N ILE A 140 7.42 0.77 -5.70
CA ILE A 140 8.42 1.84 -5.46
C ILE A 140 8.87 1.83 -4.00
N VAL A 141 7.94 1.79 -3.04
CA VAL A 141 8.28 1.74 -1.60
C VAL A 141 9.06 0.48 -1.25
N ARG A 142 8.70 -0.68 -1.80
CA ARG A 142 9.48 -1.92 -1.60
C ARG A 142 10.90 -1.82 -2.15
N CYS A 143 11.10 -1.16 -3.28
CA CYS A 143 12.41 -0.92 -3.86
C CYS A 143 13.24 0.02 -2.97
N LEU A 144 12.63 1.14 -2.54
CA LEU A 144 13.22 2.13 -1.65
C LEU A 144 13.84 1.51 -0.40
N VAL A 145 13.16 0.56 0.24
CA VAL A 145 13.64 -0.10 1.48
C VAL A 145 15.01 -0.79 1.27
N SER A 146 15.32 -1.22 0.05
CA SER A 146 16.58 -1.92 -0.26
C SER A 146 17.72 -0.97 -0.67
N LYS A 147 17.45 0.33 -0.80
CA LYS A 147 18.44 1.31 -1.20
C LYS A 147 19.28 1.71 0.00
N GLN A 148 20.60 1.68 -0.14
CA GLN A 148 21.53 2.08 0.92
C GLN A 148 21.24 3.50 1.45
N ARG A 149 20.87 4.44 0.56
CA ARG A 149 20.52 5.81 0.92
C ARG A 149 19.31 5.92 1.85
N ALA A 150 18.38 4.96 1.82
CA ALA A 150 17.22 4.92 2.72
C ALA A 150 17.55 4.37 4.11
N SER A 151 18.73 3.77 4.31
CA SER A 151 19.12 3.14 5.59
C SER A 151 18.90 4.01 6.83
N PRO A 152 19.10 5.35 6.82
CA PRO A 152 18.85 6.19 8.00
C PRO A 152 17.37 6.27 8.40
N ILE A 153 16.44 6.15 7.45
CA ILE A 153 15.00 6.31 7.68
C ILE A 153 14.25 4.97 7.82
N VAL A 154 14.84 3.86 7.37
CA VAL A 154 14.25 2.51 7.49
C VAL A 154 13.87 2.14 8.93
N PRO A 155 14.69 2.41 9.97
CA PRO A 155 14.29 2.14 11.36
C PRO A 155 13.05 2.91 11.85
N LEU A 156 12.67 3.99 11.16
CA LEU A 156 11.50 4.81 11.47
C LEU A 156 10.22 4.27 10.82
N PHE A 157 10.32 3.25 9.95
CA PHE A 157 9.20 2.74 9.18
C PHE A 157 8.18 2.04 10.07
N HIS A 158 6.95 2.54 10.01
CA HIS A 158 5.89 2.14 10.93
C HIS A 158 4.77 1.39 10.20
N THR A 159 4.10 2.02 9.24
CA THR A 159 2.99 1.39 8.50
C THR A 159 3.21 1.49 7.01
N LEU A 160 3.04 0.38 6.31
CA LEU A 160 2.89 0.35 4.85
C LEU A 160 1.45 -0.04 4.52
N LEU A 161 0.69 0.88 3.94
CA LEU A 161 -0.64 0.63 3.37
C LEU A 161 -0.50 0.67 1.84
N THR A 162 -0.88 -0.41 1.17
CA THR A 162 -0.89 -0.45 -0.30
C THR A 162 -2.27 -0.69 -0.86
N LEU A 163 -2.67 0.10 -1.85
CA LEU A 163 -3.94 0.05 -2.55
C LEU A 163 -3.72 -0.47 -3.96
N ASN A 164 -4.21 -1.69 -4.25
CA ASN A 164 -4.07 -2.39 -5.53
C ASN A 164 -2.65 -2.41 -6.09
N SER A 165 -1.63 -2.56 -5.24
CA SER A 165 -0.24 -2.55 -5.72
C SER A 165 0.19 -3.90 -6.30
N PRO A 166 0.74 -3.98 -7.52
CA PRO A 166 1.09 -5.25 -8.16
C PRO A 166 2.38 -5.86 -7.56
N HIS A 167 2.34 -6.29 -6.31
CA HIS A 167 3.50 -6.78 -5.57
C HIS A 167 4.13 -8.03 -6.17
N CYS A 168 3.31 -8.89 -6.78
CA CYS A 168 3.77 -10.08 -7.51
C CYS A 168 3.78 -9.87 -9.04
N GLY A 169 3.61 -8.62 -9.48
CA GLY A 169 3.65 -8.24 -10.89
C GLY A 169 2.28 -8.31 -11.56
N LEU A 170 2.29 -8.18 -12.88
CA LEU A 170 1.07 -8.11 -13.70
C LEU A 170 0.86 -9.38 -14.55
N LEU A 171 1.75 -10.36 -14.44
CA LEU A 171 1.56 -11.66 -15.09
C LEU A 171 0.29 -12.34 -14.55
N TYR A 172 -0.39 -13.09 -15.42
CA TYR A 172 -1.62 -13.83 -15.12
C TYR A 172 -2.87 -12.97 -14.86
N ASN A 173 -2.94 -11.75 -15.39
CA ASN A 173 -4.22 -11.12 -15.58
C ASN A 173 -4.96 -11.81 -16.75
N GLN A 174 -5.88 -12.73 -16.45
CA GLN A 174 -6.69 -13.45 -17.44
C GLN A 174 -7.47 -12.51 -18.38
N ARG A 175 -7.61 -11.23 -18.02
CA ARG A 175 -8.28 -10.20 -18.82
C ARG A 175 -7.33 -9.30 -19.59
N ALA A 176 -6.00 -9.48 -19.49
CA ALA A 176 -5.00 -8.69 -20.23
C ALA A 176 -5.18 -8.76 -21.76
N ALA A 177 -5.78 -9.85 -22.26
CA ALA A 177 -6.12 -9.99 -23.68
C ALA A 177 -7.11 -8.92 -24.19
N ASN A 178 -7.93 -8.32 -23.30
CA ASN A 178 -8.93 -7.33 -23.67
C ASN A 178 -8.42 -5.88 -23.69
N TRP A 179 -7.15 -5.64 -23.37
CA TRP A 179 -6.65 -4.28 -23.11
C TRP A 179 -6.18 -3.53 -24.38
N GLY A 180 -6.21 -4.17 -25.54
CA GLY A 180 -5.99 -3.52 -26.84
C GLY A 180 -4.56 -2.97 -27.06
N VAL A 181 -4.44 -2.10 -28.07
CA VAL A 181 -3.16 -1.58 -28.59
C VAL A 181 -2.54 -0.50 -27.67
N ALA A 182 -3.35 0.25 -26.93
CA ALA A 182 -2.89 1.33 -26.06
C ALA A 182 -1.98 0.81 -24.91
N LEU A 183 -2.35 -0.31 -24.28
CA LEU A 183 -1.49 -0.95 -23.28
C LEU A 183 -0.17 -1.45 -23.88
N LEU A 184 -0.22 -2.01 -25.09
CA LEU A 184 0.99 -2.48 -25.78
C LEU A 184 1.95 -1.32 -26.07
N GLN A 185 1.43 -0.10 -26.30
CA GLN A 185 2.25 1.10 -26.46
C GLN A 185 2.87 1.54 -25.12
N TRP A 186 2.08 1.56 -24.04
CA TRP A 186 2.59 1.82 -22.68
C TRP A 186 3.69 0.83 -22.27
N TRP A 187 3.49 -0.46 -22.51
CA TRP A 187 4.50 -1.50 -22.22
C TRP A 187 5.78 -1.36 -23.05
N LYS A 188 5.69 -0.83 -24.27
CA LYS A 188 6.88 -0.61 -25.11
C LYS A 188 7.70 0.59 -24.67
N GLN A 189 7.09 1.58 -24.01
CA GLN A 189 7.76 2.82 -23.60
C GLN A 189 8.06 2.89 -22.10
N SER A 190 7.56 1.96 -21.29
CA SER A 190 7.72 1.93 -19.84
C SER A 190 8.72 0.88 -19.37
N SER A 191 9.83 1.32 -18.79
CA SER A 191 10.77 0.42 -18.10
C SER A 191 10.13 -0.20 -16.85
N SER A 192 9.35 0.58 -16.09
CA SER A 192 8.64 0.08 -14.90
C SER A 192 7.60 -0.99 -15.23
N LEU A 193 6.84 -0.87 -16.33
CA LEU A 193 5.91 -1.93 -16.75
C LEU A 193 6.63 -3.17 -17.28
N GLN A 194 7.78 -3.02 -17.95
CA GLN A 194 8.61 -4.17 -18.32
C GLN A 194 9.05 -4.94 -17.07
N GLN A 195 9.47 -4.23 -16.02
CA GLN A 195 9.82 -4.83 -14.73
C GLN A 195 8.62 -5.49 -14.03
N LEU A 196 7.43 -4.86 -14.06
CA LEU A 196 6.19 -5.45 -13.51
C LEU A 196 5.69 -6.67 -14.29
N THR A 197 6.07 -6.81 -15.56
CA THR A 197 5.69 -7.93 -16.43
C THR A 197 6.80 -8.96 -16.62
N PHE A 198 7.90 -8.85 -15.88
CA PHE A 198 9.07 -9.75 -15.93
C PHE A 198 9.73 -9.81 -17.33
N ARG A 199 9.72 -8.69 -18.06
CA ARG A 199 10.26 -8.54 -19.42
C ARG A 199 11.55 -7.73 -19.49
N ASP A 200 12.09 -7.34 -18.34
CA ASP A 200 13.31 -6.54 -18.21
C ASP A 200 14.61 -7.37 -18.24
N ALA A 201 14.51 -8.70 -18.24
CA ALA A 201 15.64 -9.62 -18.36
C ALA A 201 15.27 -10.88 -19.14
N VAL A 202 16.26 -11.54 -19.75
CA VAL A 202 16.07 -12.81 -20.48
C VAL A 202 15.75 -13.96 -19.53
N ALA A 203 16.54 -14.09 -18.45
CA ALA A 203 16.30 -15.11 -17.44
C ALA A 203 15.33 -14.58 -16.38
N PHE A 204 14.29 -15.36 -16.05
CA PHE A 204 13.29 -14.98 -15.04
C PHE A 204 13.92 -14.60 -13.69
N ARG A 205 14.94 -15.34 -13.25
CA ARG A 205 15.64 -15.07 -11.98
C ARG A 205 16.44 -13.77 -11.99
N ASP A 206 16.67 -13.21 -13.17
CA ASP A 206 17.37 -11.94 -13.33
C ASP A 206 16.46 -10.72 -13.41
N THR A 207 15.15 -10.93 -13.57
CA THR A 207 14.15 -9.86 -13.60
C THR A 207 14.14 -9.09 -12.28
N PHE A 208 13.88 -7.78 -12.40
CA PHE A 208 13.83 -6.87 -11.27
C PHE A 208 12.88 -7.36 -10.18
N LEU A 209 11.66 -7.73 -10.57
CA LEU A 209 10.62 -8.06 -9.61
C LEU A 209 10.89 -9.39 -8.89
N TYR A 210 11.52 -10.37 -9.56
CA TYR A 210 12.02 -11.58 -8.90
C TYR A 210 13.11 -11.22 -7.88
N LYS A 211 14.11 -10.41 -8.26
CA LYS A 211 15.15 -9.97 -7.31
C LYS A 211 14.55 -9.20 -6.15
N LEU A 212 13.57 -8.32 -6.40
CA LEU A 212 12.85 -7.56 -5.38
C LEU A 212 12.08 -8.48 -4.43
N SER A 213 11.47 -9.57 -4.90
CA SER A 213 10.77 -10.55 -4.04
C SER A 213 11.65 -11.18 -2.98
N ARG A 214 12.98 -11.21 -3.20
CA ARG A 214 13.95 -11.76 -2.26
C ARG A 214 14.34 -10.76 -1.18
N ASN A 215 13.92 -9.50 -1.30
CA ASN A 215 14.14 -8.50 -0.27
C ASN A 215 13.17 -8.74 0.90
N LYS A 216 13.58 -8.33 2.10
CA LYS A 216 12.74 -8.40 3.30
C LYS A 216 11.99 -7.09 3.52
N ALA A 217 11.53 -6.42 2.45
CA ALA A 217 11.00 -5.05 2.55
C ALA A 217 9.89 -4.92 3.60
N PHE A 218 8.90 -5.82 3.56
CA PHE A 218 7.77 -5.81 4.50
C PHE A 218 8.18 -5.99 5.96
N ALA A 219 9.25 -6.73 6.24
CA ALA A 219 9.74 -6.95 7.60
C ALA A 219 10.32 -5.69 8.26
N ASN A 220 10.58 -4.62 7.48
CA ASN A 220 11.05 -3.34 8.00
C ASN A 220 9.89 -2.45 8.50
N PHE A 221 8.64 -2.87 8.32
CA PHE A 221 7.47 -2.13 8.80
C PHE A 221 6.86 -2.82 10.01
N ARG A 222 6.44 -2.04 11.00
CA ARG A 222 5.69 -2.54 12.15
C ARG A 222 4.32 -3.09 11.75
N TYR A 223 3.67 -2.45 10.79
CA TYR A 223 2.35 -2.85 10.27
C TYR A 223 2.36 -2.83 8.74
N VAL A 224 1.77 -3.85 8.13
CA VAL A 224 1.59 -3.96 6.68
C VAL A 224 0.11 -4.22 6.42
N LEU A 225 -0.50 -3.37 5.59
CA LEU A 225 -1.89 -3.46 5.17
C LEU A 225 -1.93 -3.53 3.65
N LEU A 226 -2.39 -4.67 3.13
CA LEU A 226 -2.55 -4.89 1.70
C LEU A 226 -4.04 -4.82 1.37
N VAL A 227 -4.41 -3.88 0.51
CA VAL A 227 -5.78 -3.72 0.03
C VAL A 227 -5.78 -4.03 -1.46
N GLY A 228 -6.57 -5.02 -1.85
CA GLY A 228 -6.76 -5.42 -3.24
C GLY A 228 -8.25 -5.48 -3.58
N SER A 229 -8.62 -4.98 -4.76
CA SER A 229 -9.98 -5.08 -5.29
C SER A 229 -10.10 -6.17 -6.34
N TYR A 230 -11.10 -7.04 -6.21
CA TYR A 230 -11.46 -8.03 -7.24
C TYR A 230 -12.02 -7.39 -8.52
N GLN A 231 -12.43 -6.12 -8.45
CA GLN A 231 -12.94 -5.36 -9.58
C GLN A 231 -11.82 -4.60 -10.30
N ASP A 232 -10.60 -4.58 -9.75
CA ASP A 232 -9.45 -3.96 -10.42
C ASP A 232 -9.16 -4.73 -11.71
N LEU A 233 -9.30 -4.02 -12.83
CA LEU A 233 -9.06 -4.60 -14.14
C LEU A 233 -7.57 -4.66 -14.47
N TYR A 234 -6.75 -3.85 -13.79
CA TYR A 234 -5.33 -3.67 -14.06
C TYR A 234 -4.47 -4.63 -13.24
N VAL A 235 -4.64 -4.62 -11.92
CA VAL A 235 -3.81 -5.39 -11.00
C VAL A 235 -4.54 -6.64 -10.53
N PRO A 236 -4.02 -7.85 -10.80
CA PRO A 236 -4.62 -9.07 -10.28
C PRO A 236 -4.69 -9.06 -8.75
N HIS A 237 -5.85 -9.42 -8.17
CA HIS A 237 -6.03 -9.45 -6.72
C HIS A 237 -4.95 -10.25 -5.98
N HIS A 238 -4.53 -11.39 -6.52
CA HIS A 238 -3.48 -12.23 -5.93
C HIS A 238 -2.13 -11.50 -5.88
N SER A 239 -1.85 -10.63 -6.87
CA SER A 239 -0.67 -9.79 -6.88
C SER A 239 -0.79 -8.63 -5.88
N ALA A 240 -1.98 -8.05 -5.75
CA ALA A 240 -2.25 -7.00 -4.77
C ALA A 240 -2.14 -7.48 -3.31
N LEU A 241 -2.58 -8.71 -3.06
CA LEU A 241 -2.68 -9.29 -1.72
C LEU A 241 -1.51 -10.23 -1.37
N ILE A 242 -0.59 -10.48 -2.30
CA ILE A 242 0.51 -11.45 -2.15
C ILE A 242 -0.06 -12.84 -1.80
N GLU A 243 -1.09 -13.24 -2.53
CA GLU A 243 -1.72 -14.55 -2.38
C GLU A 243 -1.15 -15.55 -3.38
N THR A 244 -1.11 -16.82 -3.00
CA THR A 244 -0.75 -17.90 -3.91
C THR A 244 -1.75 -17.99 -5.06
N CYS A 245 -1.25 -17.85 -6.30
CA CYS A 245 -2.06 -18.03 -7.49
C CYS A 245 -2.35 -19.52 -7.71
N LYS A 246 -3.62 -19.94 -7.75
CA LYS A 246 -3.99 -21.35 -8.02
C LYS A 246 -3.47 -21.86 -9.38
N THR A 247 -3.22 -20.94 -10.32
CA THR A 247 -2.72 -21.25 -11.66
C THR A 247 -1.21 -21.52 -11.69
N SER A 248 -0.45 -21.09 -10.68
CA SER A 248 1.00 -21.29 -10.60
C SER A 248 1.41 -22.60 -9.90
N GLY A 249 0.45 -23.40 -9.41
CA GLY A 249 0.69 -24.71 -8.79
C GLY A 249 0.59 -25.90 -9.73
N ARG A 250 0.54 -25.67 -11.05
CA ARG A 250 0.44 -26.71 -12.11
C ARG A 250 1.69 -26.81 -13.00
N SER A 251 2.85 -26.43 -12.48
CA SER A 251 4.16 -26.57 -13.15
C SER A 251 5.02 -27.58 -12.43
#